data_AF-A0A355F012-F1
#
_entry.id   AF-A0A355F012-F1
#
_cell.length_a   1.000
_cell.length_b   1.000
_cell.length_c   1.000
_cell.angle_alpha   90.00
_cell.angle_beta   90.00
_cell.angle_gamma   90.00
#
_symmetry.space_group_name_H-M   'P 1'
#
loop_
_entity.id
_entity.type
_entity.pdbx_description
1 polymer ?
#
loop_
_entity_poly.entity_id
_entity_poly.type
_entity_poly.pdbx_seq_one_letter_code
_entity_poly.pdbx_strand_id
1 'polypeptide(L)' 'MICTSDRVREELPAMSRLFIMPRHLHTISRHASISYPEECCGVLIGRHQSGATFVERILSVGNARGG' A
#
# COMPACT_ATOMS: atom_id res chain seq x y z
N MET A 1 -6.97 -1.52 -1.57
CA MET A 1 -7.30 -2.86 -2.11
C MET A 1 -5.99 -3.57 -2.42
N ILE A 2 -5.60 -4.53 -1.59
CA ILE A 2 -4.43 -5.37 -1.84
C ILE A 2 -4.96 -6.59 -2.60
N CYS A 3 -4.71 -6.67 -3.91
CA CYS A 3 -5.10 -7.83 -4.72
C CYS A 3 -3.98 -8.88 -4.63
N THR A 4 -4.14 -9.89 -3.78
CA THR A 4 -3.32 -11.11 -3.83
C THR A 4 -4.10 -12.19 -4.56
N SER A 5 -3.77 -12.41 -5.83
CA SER A 5 -4.24 -13.58 -6.58
C SER A 5 -3.36 -14.78 -6.24
N ASP A 6 -3.81 -15.65 -5.33
CA ASP A 6 -3.73 -17.12 -5.45
C ASP A 6 -4.34 -17.82 -4.23
N ARG A 7 -5.05 -18.93 -4.48
CA ARG A 7 -5.77 -19.73 -3.48
C ARG A 7 -4.80 -20.57 -2.64
N VAL A 8 -4.68 -20.33 -1.33
CA VAL A 8 -4.23 -21.34 -0.34
C VAL A 8 -4.95 -21.12 1.01
N ARG A 9 -5.44 -22.25 1.55
CA ARG A 9 -6.07 -22.58 2.84
C ARG A 9 -5.94 -21.59 4.01
N GLU A 10 -7.04 -21.50 4.76
CA GLU A 10 -7.17 -20.80 6.05
C GLU A 10 -6.22 -21.37 7.13
N GLU A 11 -5.10 -20.71 7.32
CA GLU A 11 -4.49 -20.47 8.62
C GLU A 11 -4.28 -18.96 8.67
N LEU A 12 -4.74 -18.27 9.72
CA LEU A 12 -4.47 -16.83 9.89
C LEU A 12 -2.95 -16.63 9.78
N PRO A 13 -2.44 -16.02 8.70
CA PRO A 13 -1.02 -16.03 8.44
C PRO A 13 -0.35 -15.22 9.56
N ALA A 14 0.71 -15.78 10.14
CA ALA A 14 1.60 -15.08 11.06
C ALA A 14 1.81 -13.66 10.54
N MET A 15 1.46 -12.64 11.34
CA MET A 15 1.45 -11.22 10.96
C MET A 15 2.61 -10.88 10.02
N SER A 16 2.34 -10.82 8.71
CA SER A 16 3.39 -10.63 7.72
C SER A 16 3.93 -9.21 7.84
N ARG A 17 5.23 -9.06 8.12
CA ARG A 17 5.84 -7.74 8.34
C ARG A 17 5.86 -6.95 7.03
N LEU A 18 5.44 -5.69 7.07
CA LEU A 18 5.51 -4.77 5.92
C LEU A 18 6.68 -3.81 6.10
N PHE A 19 7.61 -3.79 5.14
CA PHE A 19 8.76 -2.89 5.13
C PHE A 19 8.53 -1.73 4.16
N ILE A 20 8.44 -0.53 4.71
CA ILE A 20 8.27 0.72 3.97
C ILE A 20 9.53 1.56 4.18
N MET A 21 10.20 1.92 3.08
CA MET A 21 11.40 2.76 3.13
C MET A 21 11.03 4.24 3.39
N PRO A 22 11.92 5.06 3.97
CA PRO A 22 11.65 6.48 4.23
C PRO A 22 11.20 7.28 3.00
N ARG A 23 11.78 6.99 1.82
CA ARG A 23 11.38 7.60 0.54
C ARG A 23 9.91 7.33 0.17
N HIS A 24 9.38 6.17 0.54
CA HIS A 24 7.99 5.81 0.31
C HIS A 24 7.08 6.57 1.26
N LEU A 25 7.48 6.69 2.54
CA LEU A 25 6.76 7.52 3.52
C LEU A 25 6.69 8.98 3.05
N HIS A 26 7.79 9.55 2.57
CA HIS A 26 7.78 10.91 2.01
C HIS A 26 6.80 11.07 0.85
N THR A 27 6.73 10.08 -0.04
CA THR A 27 5.78 10.08 -1.17
C THR A 27 4.33 10.02 -0.68
N ILE A 28 4.05 9.16 0.30
CA ILE A 28 2.72 9.02 0.93
C ILE A 28 2.32 10.34 1.60
N SER A 29 3.20 10.92 2.42
CA SER A 29 2.95 12.19 3.11
C SER A 29 2.70 13.32 2.12
N ARG A 30 3.52 13.43 1.06
CA ARG A 30 3.33 14.45 0.02
C ARG A 30 1.98 14.31 -0.68
N HIS A 31 1.55 13.09 -0.99
CA HIS A 31 0.25 12.86 -1.62
C HIS A 31 -0.92 13.25 -0.70
N ALA A 32 -0.83 12.91 0.59
CA ALA A 32 -1.80 13.32 1.58
C ALA A 32 -1.88 14.85 1.72
N SER A 33 -0.74 15.54 1.80
CA SER A 33 -0.69 17.00 1.88
C SER A 33 -1.30 17.69 0.67
N ILE A 34 -1.08 17.16 -0.53
CA ILE A 34 -1.66 17.72 -1.77
C ILE A 34 -3.17 17.50 -1.84
N SER A 35 -3.67 16.39 -1.29
CA SER A 35 -5.09 16.02 -1.39
C SER A 35 -5.95 16.67 -0.31
N TYR A 36 -5.35 17.18 0.76
CA TYR A 36 -6.05 17.83 1.88
C TYR A 36 -6.97 18.99 1.40
N PRO A 37 -8.22 19.10 1.90
CA PRO A 37 -8.80 18.36 3.04
C PRO A 37 -9.37 16.98 2.70
N GLU A 38 -9.35 16.60 1.43
CA GLU A 38 -9.95 15.36 0.97
C GLU A 38 -9.10 14.13 1.32
N GLU A 39 -9.78 12.98 1.45
CA GLU A 39 -9.11 11.70 1.58
C GLU A 39 -8.37 11.33 0.29
N CYS A 40 -7.16 10.79 0.44
CA CYS A 40 -6.34 10.28 -0.67
C CYS A 40 -6.21 8.75 -0.63
N CYS A 41 -5.97 8.13 -1.78
CA CYS A 41 -5.74 6.69 -1.88
C CYS A 41 -4.55 6.36 -2.79
N GLY A 42 -4.04 5.14 -2.67
CA GLY A 42 -2.89 4.71 -3.46
C GLY A 42 -2.62 3.22 -3.37
N VAL A 43 -1.70 2.77 -4.21
CA VAL A 43 -1.27 1.37 -4.31
C VAL A 43 0.18 1.25 -3.89
N LEU A 44 0.46 0.30 -2.99
CA LEU A 44 1.80 -0.13 -2.65
C LEU A 44 2.14 -1.34 -3.52
N ILE A 45 3.18 -1.23 -4.33
CA ILE A 45 3.68 -2.34 -5.16
C ILE A 45 4.99 -2.81 -4.55
N GLY A 46 5.11 -4.12 -4.39
CA GLY A 46 6.26 -4.73 -3.74
C GLY A 46 6.35 -6.22 -3.96
N ARG A 47 7.31 -6.84 -3.29
CA ARG A 47 7.55 -8.29 -3.34
C ARG A 47 7.36 -8.90 -1.96
N HIS A 48 6.76 -10.09 -1.92
CA HIS A 48 6.65 -10.90 -0.72
C HIS A 48 7.80 -11.92 -0.70
N GLN A 49 8.58 -11.96 0.38
CA GLN A 49 9.70 -12.86 0.56
C GLN A 49 9.86 -13.21 2.04
N SER A 50 10.01 -14.50 2.34
CA SER A 50 10.33 -15.01 3.69
C SER A 50 9.42 -14.49 4.80
N GLY A 51 8.10 -14.42 4.55
CA GLY A 51 7.10 -13.95 5.53
C GLY A 51 7.04 -12.43 5.71
N ALA A 52 7.75 -11.67 4.88
CA ALA A 52 7.74 -10.22 4.86
C ALA A 52 7.39 -9.66 3.47
N THR A 53 6.75 -8.50 3.44
CA THR A 53 6.45 -7.76 2.21
C THR A 53 7.30 -6.51 2.17
N PHE A 54 8.07 -6.34 1.09
CA PHE A 54 8.92 -5.19 0.86
C PHE A 54 8.29 -4.30 -0.19
N VAL A 55 7.98 -3.05 0.16
CA VAL A 55 7.46 -2.07 -0.79
C VAL A 55 8.59 -1.59 -1.69
N GLU A 56 8.35 -1.57 -3.00
CA GLU A 56 9.31 -1.14 -4.02
C GLU A 56 8.86 0.14 -4.72
N ARG A 57 7.55 0.36 -4.83
CA ARG A 57 6.96 1.52 -5.51
C ARG A 57 5.64 1.93 -4.87
N ILE A 58 5.36 3.23 -4.93
CA ILE A 58 4.10 3.86 -4.54
C ILE A 58 3.44 4.43 -5.78
N LEU A 59 2.17 4.15 -5.99
CA LEU A 59 1.34 4.81 -6.98
C LEU A 59 0.22 5.58 -6.27
N SER A 60 0.23 6.90 -6.40
CA SER A 60 -0.88 7.75 -5.97
C SER A 60 -2.06 7.58 -6.92
N VAL A 61 -3.27 7.47 -6.37
CA VAL A 61 -4.49 7.35 -7.16
C VAL A 61 -5.42 8.48 -6.75
N GLY A 62 -5.97 9.19 -7.73
CA GLY A 62 -6.99 10.21 -7.48
C GLY A 62 -8.27 9.54 -7.02
N ASN A 63 -8.86 10.03 -5.94
CA ASN A 63 -10.16 9.53 -5.48
C ASN A 63 -11.26 10.04 -6.42
N ALA A 64 -12.16 9.16 -6.86
CA ALA A 64 -13.33 9.60 -7.62
C ALA A 64 -14.25 10.38 -6.67
N ARG A 65 -14.52 11.64 -6.98
CA ARG A 65 -15.48 12.44 -6.22
C ARG A 65 -16.86 11.92 -6.57
N GLY A 66 -17.59 11.36 -5.60
CA GLY A 66 -19.00 11.07 -5.76
C GLY A 66 -19.74 12.39 -6.01
N GLY A 67 -20.20 12.60 -7.24
CA GLY A 67 -21.10 13.69 -7.61
C GLY A 67 -22.54 13.27 -7.45
#